data_AF-A0AAV8P2Z0-F1
#
_entry.id   AF-A0AAV8P2Z0-F1
#
_cell.length_a   1.000
_cell.length_b   1.000
_cell.length_c   1.000
_cell.angle_alpha   90.00
_cell.angle_beta   90.00
_cell.angle_gamma   90.00
#
_symmetry.space_group_name_H-M   'P 1'
#
loop_
_entity.id
_entity.type
_entity.pdbx_description
1 polymer ?
#
loop_
_entity_poly.entity_id
_entity_poly.type
_entity_poly.pdbx_seq_one_letter_code
_entity_poly.pdbx_strand_id
1 'polypeptide(L)'
;MVIARLHWKKLGKHFSLVLGLTEHISCRGTSASDVREDLDVQKTARLSEFGEMLIAAFGILEEKDLLRESFVGHNVLFVRREDYLAHPRHSGKIESRLSNEQEVFDAIKVWAANQERCKINVVNGLFAHMRVKEQLQAIRKASVVIGAHGAGLTHLVAARRKTRVLEIISSMYRRPHFALISEWKGLEYHAINLAGSYAKPAMVIDELSSIMSGLGC
;
A
#
# COMPACT_ATOMS: atom_id res chain seq x y z
N MET A 1 9.50 42.84 -7.29
CA MET A 1 10.47 41.72 -7.11
C MET A 1 11.23 41.98 -5.82
N VAL A 2 10.83 41.36 -4.71
CA VAL A 2 11.45 41.56 -3.39
C VAL A 2 11.93 40.21 -2.89
N ILE A 3 13.24 40.06 -2.83
CA ILE A 3 13.93 38.92 -2.25
C ILE A 3 13.89 39.11 -0.73
N ALA A 4 13.12 38.29 -0.03
CA ALA A 4 13.11 38.28 1.44
C ALA A 4 14.32 37.48 1.95
N ARG A 5 15.25 38.19 2.60
CA ARG A 5 16.35 37.62 3.38
C ARG A 5 15.78 36.84 4.57
N LEU A 6 16.09 35.54 4.65
CA LEU A 6 15.85 34.73 5.84
C LEU A 6 16.87 35.10 6.92
N HIS A 7 16.41 35.79 7.97
CA HIS A 7 17.18 35.98 9.21
C HIS A 7 16.91 34.81 10.15
N TRP A 8 17.93 33.96 10.34
CA TRP A 8 17.92 32.88 11.34
C TRP A 8 18.12 33.46 12.75
N LYS A 9 17.04 33.70 13.49
CA LYS A 9 17.10 34.00 14.93
C LYS A 9 16.96 32.71 15.74
N LYS A 10 18.08 32.34 16.39
CA LYS A 10 18.24 31.49 17.59
C LYS A 10 17.12 30.49 17.87
N LEU A 11 17.28 29.27 17.36
CA LEU A 11 16.50 28.10 17.79
C LEU A 11 16.86 27.73 19.24
N GLY A 12 15.95 28.04 20.16
CA GLY A 12 15.86 27.36 21.45
C GLY A 12 15.46 25.91 21.23
N LYS A 13 16.03 25.01 22.05
CA LYS A 13 15.84 23.55 22.02
C LYS A 13 14.40 23.15 22.43
N HIS A 14 13.42 23.42 21.58
CA HIS A 14 12.16 22.70 21.58
C HIS A 14 11.94 22.11 20.19
N PHE A 15 11.91 20.78 20.14
CA PHE A 15 11.77 19.97 18.93
C PHE A 15 10.36 20.17 18.37
N SER A 16 10.16 21.24 17.58
CA SER A 16 8.87 21.58 16.96
C SER A 16 8.53 20.70 15.74
N LEU A 17 9.20 19.56 15.56
CA LEU A 17 8.98 18.62 14.45
C LEU A 17 7.83 17.62 14.70
N VAL A 18 7.14 17.70 15.84
CA VAL A 18 6.14 16.68 16.26
C VAL A 18 4.81 17.29 16.71
N LEU A 19 4.68 18.62 16.76
CA LEU A 19 3.39 19.29 16.96
C LEU A 19 2.55 19.10 15.68
N GLY A 20 1.64 18.13 15.71
CA GLY A 20 0.77 17.77 14.58
C GLY A 20 0.49 16.27 14.42
N LEU A 21 1.26 15.37 15.05
CA LEU A 21 0.98 13.92 14.97
C LEU A 21 -0.27 13.47 15.73
N THR A 22 -0.78 14.30 16.64
CA THR A 22 -2.03 14.05 17.38
C THR A 22 -3.24 14.71 16.71
N GLU A 23 -3.03 15.52 15.68
CA GLU A 23 -4.11 16.17 14.95
C GLU A 23 -4.67 15.21 13.90
N HIS A 24 -5.96 14.94 13.99
CA HIS A 24 -6.66 14.13 13.00
C HIS A 24 -6.85 14.95 11.73
N ILE A 25 -6.02 14.69 10.72
CA ILE A 25 -6.21 15.26 9.38
C ILE A 25 -7.37 14.51 8.72
N SER A 26 -8.57 15.04 8.91
CA SER A 26 -9.79 14.56 8.26
C SER A 26 -9.74 14.94 6.77
N CYS A 27 -9.06 14.14 5.96
CA CYS A 27 -8.95 14.34 4.52
C CYS A 27 -9.06 13.01 3.79
N ARG A 28 -10.11 12.80 3.01
CA ARG A 28 -10.30 11.61 2.20
C ARG A 28 -9.69 11.79 0.80
N GLY A 29 -8.99 10.78 0.32
CA GLY A 29 -8.35 10.81 -0.99
C GLY A 29 -9.35 10.78 -2.15
N THR A 30 -9.19 11.68 -3.10
CA THR A 30 -9.98 11.72 -4.33
C THR A 30 -9.11 11.96 -5.58
N SER A 31 -9.71 12.07 -6.78
CA SER A 31 -8.96 12.46 -7.99
C SER A 31 -8.79 13.98 -8.09
N ALA A 32 -7.81 14.44 -8.88
CA ALA A 32 -7.62 15.87 -9.10
C ALA A 32 -8.81 16.54 -9.81
N SER A 33 -9.51 15.81 -10.69
CA SER A 33 -10.74 16.30 -11.32
C SER A 33 -11.87 16.47 -10.30
N ASP A 34 -12.08 15.49 -9.41
CA ASP A 34 -13.16 15.55 -8.42
C ASP A 34 -12.99 16.74 -7.47
N VAL A 35 -11.75 17.06 -7.06
CA VAL A 35 -11.47 18.25 -6.22
C VAL A 35 -11.72 19.56 -6.96
N ARG A 36 -11.49 19.60 -8.28
CA ARG A 36 -11.73 20.80 -9.09
C ARG A 36 -13.23 21.06 -9.31
N GLU A 37 -14.00 19.99 -9.44
CA GLU A 37 -15.46 20.06 -9.65
C GLU A 37 -16.22 20.37 -8.35
N ASP A 38 -15.75 19.82 -7.22
CA ASP A 38 -16.34 20.01 -5.90
C ASP A 38 -15.25 20.35 -4.87
N LEU A 39 -15.21 21.63 -4.47
CA LEU A 39 -14.26 22.16 -3.50
C LEU A 39 -14.64 21.76 -2.06
N ASP A 40 -14.60 20.45 -1.79
CA ASP A 40 -14.73 19.91 -0.45
C ASP A 40 -13.37 19.93 0.27
N VAL A 41 -13.26 20.74 1.32
CA VAL A 41 -12.05 20.88 2.14
C VAL A 41 -11.66 19.58 2.87
N GLN A 42 -12.58 18.62 2.96
CA GLN A 42 -12.34 17.29 3.52
C GLN A 42 -11.86 16.28 2.47
N LYS A 43 -11.66 16.70 1.21
CA LYS A 43 -11.09 15.85 0.15
C LYS A 43 -9.71 16.32 -0.27
N THR A 44 -8.87 15.38 -0.72
CA THR A 44 -7.53 15.72 -1.24
C THR A 44 -7.14 14.86 -2.43
N ALA A 45 -6.50 15.47 -3.43
CA ALA A 45 -5.93 14.77 -4.57
C ALA A 45 -4.43 14.46 -4.43
N ARG A 46 -3.78 14.95 -3.37
CA ARG A 46 -2.29 15.02 -3.28
C ARG A 46 -1.60 13.68 -3.46
N LEU A 47 -2.06 12.60 -2.81
CA LEU A 47 -1.47 11.27 -3.01
C LEU A 47 -1.80 10.68 -4.37
N SER A 48 -2.94 11.03 -4.96
CA SER A 48 -3.26 10.63 -6.34
C SER A 48 -2.34 11.32 -7.34
N GLU A 49 -2.18 12.64 -7.25
CA GLU A 49 -1.29 13.43 -8.11
C GLU A 49 0.17 12.99 -7.96
N PHE A 50 0.62 12.74 -6.73
CA PHE A 50 1.97 12.22 -6.48
C PHE A 50 2.17 10.82 -7.11
N GLY A 51 1.17 9.94 -6.98
CA GLY A 51 1.16 8.65 -7.65
C GLY A 51 1.22 8.75 -9.17
N GLU A 52 0.41 9.63 -9.76
CA GLU A 52 0.39 9.90 -11.19
C GLU A 52 1.73 10.43 -11.69
N MET A 53 2.35 11.35 -10.96
CA MET A 53 3.69 11.84 -11.22
C MET A 53 4.72 10.71 -11.21
N LEU A 54 4.68 9.82 -10.21
CA LEU A 54 5.58 8.66 -10.15
C LEU A 54 5.39 7.74 -11.37
N ILE A 55 4.15 7.39 -11.69
CA ILE A 55 3.84 6.54 -12.85
C ILE A 55 4.32 7.19 -14.15
N ALA A 56 4.14 8.50 -14.31
CA ALA A 56 4.62 9.25 -15.47
C ALA A 56 6.15 9.24 -15.55
N ALA A 57 6.84 9.52 -14.43
CA ALA A 57 8.30 9.59 -14.38
C ALA A 57 8.98 8.26 -14.74
N PHE A 58 8.36 7.13 -14.42
CA PHE A 58 8.87 5.80 -14.79
C PHE A 58 8.39 5.31 -16.17
N GLY A 59 7.65 6.14 -16.93
CA GLY A 59 7.13 5.80 -18.25
C GLY A 59 6.21 4.58 -18.19
N ILE A 60 5.28 4.58 -17.23
CA ILE A 60 4.25 3.53 -17.04
C ILE A 60 2.89 3.97 -17.65
N LEU A 61 2.80 5.21 -18.15
CA LEU A 61 1.62 5.72 -18.84
C LEU A 61 1.64 5.37 -20.33
N GLU A 62 0.84 4.38 -20.74
CA GLU A 62 0.07 4.44 -21.98
C GLU A 62 -1.30 3.77 -21.81
N GLU A 63 -2.37 4.45 -22.24
CA GLU A 63 -3.74 3.93 -22.39
C GLU A 63 -3.81 2.68 -23.29
N LYS A 64 -2.80 2.49 -24.15
CA LYS A 64 -2.70 1.34 -25.06
C LYS A 64 -2.32 0.04 -24.35
N ASP A 65 -1.57 0.10 -23.25
CA ASP A 65 -1.23 -1.08 -22.43
C ASP A 65 -2.43 -1.55 -21.60
N LEU A 66 -3.34 -0.63 -21.25
CA LEU A 66 -4.57 -0.94 -20.53
C LEU A 66 -5.66 -1.56 -21.42
N LEU A 67 -5.69 -1.21 -22.71
CA LEU A 67 -6.60 -1.81 -23.68
C LEU A 67 -6.11 -3.18 -24.19
N ARG A 68 -4.79 -3.45 -24.14
CA ARG A 68 -4.20 -4.73 -24.55
C ARG A 68 -4.12 -5.78 -23.46
N GLU A 69 -3.98 -5.39 -22.19
CA GLU A 69 -3.99 -6.34 -21.08
C GLU A 69 -5.34 -6.34 -20.35
N SER A 70 -6.41 -6.66 -21.09
CA SER A 70 -7.66 -7.11 -20.47
C SER A 70 -7.45 -8.51 -19.88
N PHE A 71 -6.71 -8.61 -18.78
CA PHE A 71 -6.88 -9.77 -17.92
C PHE A 71 -8.34 -9.73 -17.44
N VAL A 72 -9.15 -10.68 -17.90
CA VAL A 72 -10.57 -10.85 -17.54
C VAL A 72 -10.69 -11.39 -16.10
N GLY A 73 -9.87 -10.88 -15.19
CA GLY A 73 -9.76 -11.37 -13.82
C GLY A 73 -9.08 -10.37 -12.91
N HIS A 74 -8.72 -10.83 -11.71
CA HIS A 74 -8.13 -9.98 -10.68
C HIS A 74 -6.68 -10.36 -10.40
N ASN A 75 -5.83 -9.35 -10.26
CA ASN A 75 -4.49 -9.54 -9.73
C ASN A 75 -4.51 -9.31 -8.21
N VAL A 76 -4.08 -10.31 -7.47
CA VAL A 76 -3.82 -10.23 -6.02
C VAL A 76 -2.31 -10.15 -5.84
N LEU A 77 -1.80 -8.97 -5.51
CA LEU A 77 -0.38 -8.77 -5.24
C LEU A 77 -0.12 -8.98 -3.76
N PHE A 78 0.68 -9.97 -3.40
CA PHE A 78 1.18 -10.10 -2.03
C PHE A 78 2.58 -9.50 -1.97
N VAL A 79 2.68 -8.29 -1.41
CA VAL A 79 3.96 -7.63 -1.16
C VAL A 79 4.61 -8.26 0.06
N ARG A 80 5.76 -8.88 -0.19
CA ARG A 80 6.44 -9.79 0.71
C ARG A 80 7.80 -9.22 1.10
N ARG A 81 8.21 -9.49 2.33
CA ARG A 81 9.48 -8.98 2.85
C ARG A 81 10.49 -10.11 2.94
N GLU A 82 11.69 -9.82 2.47
CA GLU A 82 12.84 -10.66 2.74
C GLU A 82 13.48 -10.30 4.05
N ASP A 83 13.91 -11.33 4.76
CA ASP A 83 14.68 -11.21 5.98
C ASP A 83 16.04 -10.58 5.64
N TYR A 84 16.19 -9.31 5.99
CA TYR A 84 17.44 -8.59 5.84
C TYR A 84 18.03 -8.23 7.20
N LEU A 85 19.36 -8.24 7.27
CA LEU A 85 20.10 -7.71 8.41
C LEU A 85 20.00 -6.19 8.38
N ALA A 86 19.20 -5.63 9.28
CA ALA A 86 19.17 -4.18 9.46
C ALA A 86 20.55 -3.67 9.90
N HIS A 87 20.89 -2.45 9.47
CA HIS A 87 22.13 -1.68 9.72
C HIS A 87 22.93 -2.12 10.98
N PRO A 88 24.27 -2.07 11.00
CA PRO A 88 25.15 -2.38 12.15
C PRO A 88 24.83 -1.76 13.53
N ARG A 89 23.83 -0.88 13.62
CA ARG A 89 23.33 -0.27 14.86
C ARG A 89 22.11 -1.01 15.44
N HIS A 90 21.51 -1.92 14.70
CA HIS A 90 20.62 -2.95 15.23
C HIS A 90 21.48 -4.14 15.68
N SER A 91 21.04 -4.85 16.71
CA SER A 91 21.76 -5.98 17.34
C SER A 91 21.90 -7.23 16.44
N GLY A 92 21.86 -7.07 15.11
CA GLY A 92 21.91 -8.16 14.13
C GLY A 92 20.67 -9.04 14.06
N LYS A 93 19.62 -8.76 14.86
CA LYS A 93 18.40 -9.58 14.88
C LYS A 93 17.52 -9.22 13.68
N ILE A 94 17.29 -10.21 12.82
CA ILE A 94 16.33 -10.12 11.72
C ILE A 94 14.93 -9.94 12.31
N GLU A 95 14.25 -8.84 11.95
CA GLU A 95 12.89 -8.57 12.40
C GLU A 95 11.85 -9.04 11.38
N SER A 96 11.49 -10.31 11.51
CA SER A 96 10.23 -10.93 11.05
C SER A 96 8.98 -10.07 11.33
N ARG A 97 8.35 -9.41 10.34
CA ARG A 97 7.01 -8.80 10.56
C ARG A 97 5.91 -9.86 10.50
N LEU A 98 6.10 -10.90 9.67
CA LEU A 98 5.20 -12.02 9.49
C LEU A 98 6.05 -13.29 9.36
N SER A 99 6.06 -14.14 10.40
CA SER A 99 6.98 -15.27 10.51
C SER A 99 6.68 -16.44 9.58
N ASN A 100 5.47 -16.49 9.01
CA ASN A 100 5.01 -17.56 8.14
C ASN A 100 4.52 -17.03 6.78
N GLU A 101 5.16 -15.96 6.28
CA GLU A 101 4.74 -15.29 5.06
C GLU A 101 4.68 -16.22 3.83
N GLN A 102 5.62 -17.16 3.71
CA GLN A 102 5.64 -18.15 2.63
C GLN A 102 4.43 -19.09 2.70
N GLU A 103 4.09 -19.58 3.90
CA GLU A 103 2.92 -20.45 4.14
C GLU A 103 1.62 -19.74 3.73
N VAL A 104 1.48 -18.47 4.12
CA VAL A 104 0.32 -17.64 3.74
C VAL A 104 0.26 -17.44 2.22
N PHE A 105 1.40 -17.14 1.59
CA PHE A 105 1.46 -16.96 0.13
C PHE A 105 1.04 -18.23 -0.63
N ASP A 106 1.57 -19.38 -0.22
CA ASP A 106 1.27 -20.66 -0.86
C ASP A 106 -0.21 -21.03 -0.68
N ALA A 107 -0.77 -20.80 0.50
CA ALA A 107 -2.19 -21.02 0.77
C ALA A 107 -3.09 -20.12 -0.08
N ILE A 108 -2.78 -18.83 -0.21
CA ILE A 108 -3.50 -17.91 -1.11
C ILE A 108 -3.42 -18.40 -2.56
N LYS A 109 -2.25 -18.88 -2.99
CA LYS A 109 -2.05 -19.37 -4.36
C LYS A 109 -2.91 -20.61 -4.63
N VAL A 110 -2.96 -21.56 -3.69
CA VAL A 110 -3.83 -22.75 -3.78
C VAL A 110 -5.30 -22.36 -3.78
N TRP A 111 -5.72 -21.48 -2.87
CA TRP A 111 -7.09 -20.99 -2.80
C TRP A 111 -7.52 -20.29 -4.09
N ALA A 112 -6.67 -19.43 -4.65
CA ALA A 112 -6.92 -18.71 -5.89
C ALA A 112 -7.03 -19.63 -7.11
N ALA A 113 -6.23 -20.70 -7.16
CA ALA A 113 -6.29 -21.69 -8.23
C ALA A 113 -7.60 -22.51 -8.22
N ASN A 114 -8.23 -22.63 -7.06
CA ASN A 114 -9.50 -23.34 -6.87
C ASN A 114 -10.73 -22.43 -7.02
N GLN A 115 -10.58 -21.17 -7.43
CA GLN A 115 -11.70 -20.26 -7.67
C GLN A 115 -12.33 -20.47 -9.05
N GLU A 116 -13.60 -20.88 -9.07
CA GLU A 116 -14.36 -21.07 -10.32
C GLU A 116 -15.02 -19.77 -10.81
N ARG A 117 -15.46 -18.92 -9.89
CA ARG A 117 -16.22 -17.71 -10.20
C ARG A 117 -15.35 -16.60 -10.79
N CYS A 118 -14.09 -16.52 -10.38
CA CYS A 118 -13.17 -15.47 -10.76
C CYS A 118 -11.80 -16.03 -11.10
N LYS A 119 -11.24 -15.55 -12.22
CA LYS A 119 -9.84 -15.80 -12.54
C LYS A 119 -8.96 -14.92 -11.66
N ILE A 120 -8.28 -15.52 -10.69
CA ILE A 120 -7.38 -14.80 -9.78
C ILE A 120 -5.93 -15.13 -10.12
N ASN A 121 -5.13 -14.10 -10.40
CA ASN A 121 -3.68 -14.22 -10.56
C ASN A 121 -2.99 -13.71 -9.30
N VAL A 122 -2.25 -14.58 -8.61
CA VAL A 122 -1.50 -14.23 -7.40
C VAL A 122 -0.08 -13.86 -7.77
N VAL A 123 0.31 -12.63 -7.49
CA VAL A 123 1.63 -12.07 -7.82
C VAL A 123 2.50 -12.04 -6.56
N ASN A 124 3.70 -12.63 -6.66
CA ASN A 124 4.70 -12.61 -5.60
C ASN A 124 5.50 -11.29 -5.63
N GLY A 125 5.16 -10.36 -4.73
CA GLY A 125 5.75 -9.03 -4.66
C GLY A 125 7.00 -8.95 -3.80
N LEU A 126 8.09 -9.63 -4.19
CA LEU A 126 9.40 -9.50 -3.54
C LEU A 126 10.14 -8.26 -4.03
N PHE A 127 9.76 -7.10 -3.50
CA PHE A 127 10.23 -5.80 -4.03
C PHE A 127 11.75 -5.62 -3.94
N ALA A 128 12.43 -6.27 -2.97
CA ALA A 128 13.89 -6.24 -2.86
C ALA A 128 14.60 -6.78 -4.12
N HIS A 129 13.91 -7.57 -4.94
CA HIS A 129 14.43 -8.18 -6.16
C HIS A 129 13.74 -7.68 -7.44
N MET A 130 12.89 -6.66 -7.33
CA MET A 130 12.20 -6.04 -8.46
C MET A 130 12.77 -4.66 -8.73
N ARG A 131 12.87 -4.27 -10.00
CA ARG A 131 13.15 -2.87 -10.36
C ARG A 131 11.99 -2.00 -9.92
N VAL A 132 12.25 -0.74 -9.55
CA VAL A 132 11.18 0.19 -9.10
C VAL A 132 10.05 0.29 -10.13
N LYS A 133 10.37 0.33 -11.43
CA LYS A 133 9.36 0.32 -12.50
C LYS A 133 8.42 -0.89 -12.41
N GLU A 134 8.95 -2.08 -12.15
CA GLU A 134 8.18 -3.32 -12.03
C GLU A 134 7.34 -3.34 -10.75
N GLN A 135 7.87 -2.83 -9.63
CA GLN A 135 7.14 -2.68 -8.37
C GLN A 135 5.91 -1.80 -8.55
N LEU A 136 6.09 -0.63 -9.19
CA LEU A 136 5.03 0.32 -9.50
C LEU A 136 3.99 -0.27 -10.46
N GLN A 137 4.43 -1.02 -11.48
CA GLN A 137 3.54 -1.74 -12.39
C GLN A 137 2.71 -2.81 -11.68
N ALA A 138 3.32 -3.60 -10.78
CA ALA A 138 2.62 -4.62 -10.01
C ALA A 138 1.53 -4.00 -9.14
N ILE A 139 1.83 -2.92 -8.42
CA ILE A 139 0.86 -2.18 -7.60
C ILE A 139 -0.27 -1.61 -8.47
N ARG A 140 0.07 -1.00 -9.61
CA ARG A 140 -0.92 -0.39 -10.51
C ARG A 140 -1.85 -1.42 -11.16
N LYS A 141 -1.36 -2.64 -11.42
CA LYS A 141 -2.14 -3.75 -12.00
C LYS A 141 -2.96 -4.53 -10.95
N ALA A 142 -2.69 -4.34 -9.66
CA ALA A 142 -3.34 -5.06 -8.57
C ALA A 142 -4.79 -4.60 -8.35
N SER A 143 -5.71 -5.57 -8.28
CA SER A 143 -7.06 -5.36 -7.75
C SER A 143 -7.05 -5.39 -6.22
N VAL A 144 -6.25 -6.29 -5.64
CA VAL A 144 -6.01 -6.36 -4.20
C VAL A 144 -4.51 -6.35 -3.93
N VAL A 145 -4.06 -5.53 -2.98
CA VAL A 145 -2.69 -5.52 -2.46
C VAL A 145 -2.73 -6.06 -1.03
N ILE A 146 -2.03 -7.17 -0.80
CA ILE A 146 -1.84 -7.77 0.51
C ILE A 146 -0.41 -7.46 0.96
N GLY A 147 -0.21 -7.17 2.23
CA GLY A 147 1.15 -7.07 2.77
C GLY A 147 1.17 -7.09 4.29
N ALA A 148 2.24 -7.64 4.85
CA ALA A 148 2.53 -7.41 6.27
C ALA A 148 2.84 -5.93 6.52
N HIS A 149 2.55 -5.43 7.72
CA HIS A 149 2.87 -4.04 8.09
C HIS A 149 4.31 -3.68 7.72
N GLY A 150 4.48 -2.71 6.84
CA GLY A 150 5.80 -2.25 6.39
C GLY A 150 6.43 -3.02 5.23
N ALA A 151 5.77 -3.98 4.61
CA ALA A 151 6.30 -4.79 3.50
C ALA A 151 6.54 -4.02 2.19
N GLY A 152 6.57 -2.68 2.21
CA GLY A 152 6.57 -1.85 1.01
C GLY A 152 5.21 -1.27 0.63
N LEU A 153 4.23 -1.33 1.55
CA LEU A 153 2.90 -0.73 1.39
C LEU A 153 2.91 0.80 1.17
N THR A 154 4.04 1.49 1.33
CA THR A 154 4.19 2.88 0.87
C THR A 154 3.97 3.03 -0.64
N HIS A 155 4.18 1.96 -1.43
CA HIS A 155 3.93 1.97 -2.86
C HIS A 155 2.44 2.11 -3.22
N LEU A 156 1.51 2.00 -2.25
CA LEU A 156 0.07 2.25 -2.46
C LEU A 156 -0.24 3.62 -3.06
N VAL A 157 0.68 4.60 -2.96
CA VAL A 157 0.59 5.87 -3.69
C VAL A 157 0.43 5.67 -5.21
N ALA A 158 0.97 4.60 -5.78
CA ALA A 158 0.88 4.25 -7.20
C ALA A 158 -0.34 3.38 -7.56
N ALA A 159 -1.15 2.99 -6.57
CA ALA A 159 -2.32 2.14 -6.78
C ALA A 159 -3.45 2.88 -7.50
N ARG A 160 -4.29 2.12 -8.20
CA ARG A 160 -5.51 2.65 -8.82
C ARG A 160 -6.59 2.84 -7.75
N ARG A 161 -7.51 3.78 -7.95
CA ARG A 161 -8.56 4.11 -6.96
C ARG A 161 -9.45 2.93 -6.55
N LYS A 162 -9.61 1.93 -7.41
CA LYS A 162 -10.40 0.72 -7.14
C LYS A 162 -9.61 -0.41 -6.47
N THR A 163 -8.31 -0.22 -6.25
CA THR A 163 -7.48 -1.22 -5.56
C THR A 163 -7.90 -1.30 -4.09
N ARG A 164 -8.11 -2.52 -3.60
CA ARG A 164 -8.37 -2.80 -2.18
C ARG A 164 -7.08 -3.22 -1.49
N VAL A 165 -6.94 -2.87 -0.23
CA VAL A 165 -5.74 -3.15 0.57
C VAL A 165 -6.11 -4.10 1.70
N LEU A 166 -5.34 -5.16 1.87
CA LEU A 166 -5.39 -6.04 3.03
C LEU A 166 -4.05 -6.01 3.76
N GLU A 167 -4.02 -5.35 4.91
CA GLU A 167 -2.83 -5.29 5.74
C GLU A 167 -2.84 -6.35 6.85
N ILE A 168 -1.74 -7.08 6.98
CA ILE A 168 -1.52 -8.03 8.08
C ILE A 168 -0.64 -7.35 9.14
N ILE A 169 -1.23 -7.02 10.29
CA ILE A 169 -0.59 -6.20 11.31
C ILE A 169 -0.17 -7.08 12.48
N SER A 170 1.14 -7.23 12.70
CA SER A 170 1.66 -7.84 13.92
C SER A 170 1.41 -6.93 15.13
N SER A 171 1.10 -7.53 16.28
CA SER A 171 1.02 -6.82 17.57
C SER A 171 2.28 -6.03 17.91
N MET A 172 3.44 -6.46 17.39
CA MET A 172 4.72 -5.80 17.61
C MET A 172 4.88 -4.48 16.83
N TYR A 173 4.08 -4.26 15.78
CA TYR A 173 4.23 -3.13 14.86
C TYR A 173 2.89 -2.55 14.44
N ARG A 174 2.22 -1.92 15.42
CA ARG A 174 0.94 -1.22 15.21
C ARG A 174 1.18 0.26 15.01
N ARG A 175 1.20 0.69 13.74
CA ARG A 175 1.24 2.11 13.37
C ARG A 175 0.20 2.38 12.30
N PRO A 176 -0.49 3.54 12.31
CA PRO A 176 -1.61 3.79 11.41
C PRO A 176 -1.18 4.18 9.98
N HIS A 177 0.12 4.16 9.66
CA HIS A 177 0.66 4.78 8.44
C HIS A 177 -0.04 4.31 7.16
N PHE A 178 -0.28 3.01 7.01
CA PHE A 178 -0.82 2.47 5.76
C PHE A 178 -2.34 2.56 5.68
N ALA A 179 -3.03 2.55 6.82
CA ALA A 179 -4.43 2.96 6.90
C ALA A 179 -4.58 4.42 6.44
N LEU A 180 -3.75 5.33 6.96
CA LEU A 180 -3.74 6.75 6.58
C LEU A 180 -3.36 6.96 5.10
N ILE A 181 -2.33 6.27 4.59
CA ILE A 181 -1.97 6.32 3.16
C ILE A 181 -3.14 5.86 2.31
N SER A 182 -3.82 4.78 2.71
CA SER A 182 -4.98 4.26 1.99
C SER A 182 -6.13 5.27 2.00
N GLU A 183 -6.45 5.84 3.16
CA GLU A 183 -7.47 6.87 3.32
C GLU A 183 -7.16 8.11 2.46
N TRP A 184 -5.95 8.66 2.56
CA TRP A 184 -5.50 9.84 1.82
C TRP A 184 -5.33 9.58 0.32
N LYS A 185 -5.20 8.32 -0.11
CA LYS A 185 -5.23 7.90 -1.51
C LYS A 185 -6.66 7.61 -2.00
N GLY A 186 -7.60 7.37 -1.08
CA GLY A 186 -8.97 7.01 -1.36
C GLY A 186 -9.16 5.53 -1.71
N LEU A 187 -8.37 4.65 -1.08
CA LEU A 187 -8.43 3.21 -1.23
C LEU A 187 -9.29 2.58 -0.13
N GLU A 188 -9.94 1.47 -0.46
CA GLU A 188 -10.62 0.63 0.53
C GLU A 188 -9.59 -0.20 1.28
N TYR A 189 -9.59 -0.11 2.62
CA TYR A 189 -8.56 -0.67 3.48
C TYR A 189 -9.16 -1.65 4.49
N HIS A 190 -8.53 -2.81 4.58
CA HIS A 190 -8.85 -3.91 5.48
C HIS A 190 -7.62 -4.30 6.27
N ALA A 191 -7.80 -4.73 7.52
CA ALA A 191 -6.68 -5.07 8.39
C ALA A 191 -6.95 -6.32 9.24
N ILE A 192 -5.98 -7.22 9.26
CA ILE A 192 -5.93 -8.36 10.18
C ILE A 192 -4.96 -8.01 11.31
N ASN A 193 -5.49 -7.88 12.53
CA ASN A 193 -4.70 -7.61 13.72
C ASN A 193 -4.28 -8.92 14.40
N LEU A 194 -3.01 -9.28 14.28
CA LEU A 194 -2.45 -10.48 14.90
C LEU A 194 -2.08 -10.25 16.37
N ALA A 195 -2.13 -11.31 17.17
CA ALA A 195 -1.60 -11.33 18.53
C ALA A 195 -0.06 -11.44 18.58
N GLY A 196 0.58 -11.89 17.50
CA GLY A 196 2.02 -12.06 17.36
C GLY A 196 2.49 -11.81 15.92
N SER A 197 3.47 -12.56 15.43
CA SER A 197 3.96 -12.48 14.05
C SER A 197 3.41 -13.58 13.14
N TYR A 198 2.59 -14.51 13.64
CA TYR A 198 2.07 -15.62 12.86
C TYR A 198 0.63 -15.34 12.42
N ALA A 199 0.34 -15.48 11.13
CA ALA A 199 -1.02 -15.39 10.59
C ALA A 199 -1.53 -16.79 10.22
N LYS A 200 -2.69 -17.20 10.73
CA LYS A 200 -3.33 -18.43 10.29
C LYS A 200 -3.73 -18.27 8.82
N PRO A 201 -3.29 -19.14 7.88
CA PRO A 201 -3.61 -18.97 6.46
C PRO A 201 -5.12 -18.87 6.17
N ALA A 202 -5.94 -19.67 6.88
CA ALA A 202 -7.39 -19.63 6.76
C ALA A 202 -7.97 -18.23 7.03
N MET A 203 -7.51 -17.55 8.08
CA MET A 203 -7.96 -16.19 8.40
C MET A 203 -7.64 -15.19 7.29
N VAL A 204 -6.47 -15.31 6.66
CA VAL A 204 -6.08 -14.43 5.55
C VAL A 204 -6.93 -14.73 4.31
N ILE A 205 -7.21 -16.01 4.05
CA ILE A 205 -8.06 -16.46 2.95
C ILE A 205 -9.50 -15.98 3.15
N ASP A 206 -10.06 -16.11 4.36
CA ASP A 206 -11.44 -15.70 4.65
C ASP A 206 -11.63 -14.19 4.40
N GLU A 207 -10.70 -13.37 4.89
CA GLU A 207 -10.72 -11.92 4.67
C GLU A 207 -10.52 -11.59 3.19
N LEU A 208 -9.55 -12.22 2.52
CA LEU A 208 -9.33 -12.04 1.09
C LEU A 208 -10.57 -12.45 0.28
N SER A 209 -11.24 -13.54 0.65
CA SER A 209 -12.46 -14.01 -0.01
C SER A 209 -13.57 -12.97 0.12
N SER A 210 -13.77 -12.40 1.31
CA SER A 210 -14.73 -11.31 1.55
C SER A 210 -14.43 -10.09 0.67
N ILE A 211 -13.16 -9.67 0.62
CA ILE A 211 -12.69 -8.57 -0.22
C ILE A 211 -12.94 -8.87 -1.70
N MET A 212 -12.64 -10.09 -2.16
CA MET A 212 -12.88 -10.49 -3.54
C MET A 212 -14.37 -10.55 -3.87
N SER A 213 -15.22 -10.91 -2.90
CA SER A 213 -16.66 -10.94 -3.12
C SER A 213 -17.25 -9.56 -3.42
N GLY A 214 -16.76 -8.52 -2.74
CA GLY A 214 -17.17 -7.15 -3.07
C GLY A 214 -16.60 -6.62 -4.40
N LEU A 215 -15.73 -7.37 -5.10
CA LEU A 215 -15.28 -7.10 -6.47
C LEU A 215 -16.12 -7.84 -7.53
N GLY A 216 -17.14 -8.62 -7.13
CA GLY A 216 -17.99 -9.40 -8.03
C GLY A 216 -17.61 -10.88 -8.15
N CYS A 217 -16.60 -11.31 -7.39
CA CYS A 217 -16.39 -12.69 -7.02
C CYS A 217 -17.29 -13.05 -5.82
#